data_AF-A0A7R8D4A4-F1
#
_entry.id   AF-A0A7R8D4A4-F1
#
_cell.length_a   1.000
_cell.length_b   1.000
_cell.length_c   1.000
_cell.angle_alpha   90.00
_cell.angle_beta   90.00
_cell.angle_gamma   90.00
#
_symmetry.space_group_name_H-M   'P 1'
#
loop_
_entity.id
_entity.type
_entity.pdbx_description
1 polymer ?
#
loop_
_entity_poly.entity_id
_entity_poly.type
_entity_poly.pdbx_seq_one_letter_code
_entity_poly.pdbx_strand_id
1 'polypeptide(L)'
;MVRSNRICFTLNNYTNDEQIAIEDFLDQHADDLIYAIVGEEYGLNGTLHLQGYIHFKTSYLRASSGILRYWRSLPGLGRAHIEDSRGSDYANKEYCEKDGIYIDWGSPQESPMIITDRFAELVNGILHGN
;
A
#
# COMPACT_ATOMS: atom_id res chain seq x y z
N MET A 1 18.25 -2.05 7.77
CA MET A 1 16.87 -2.36 8.20
C MET A 1 15.94 -1.52 7.35
N VAL A 2 15.16 -2.13 6.47
CA VAL A 2 14.24 -1.40 5.58
C VAL A 2 13.09 -0.88 6.44
N ARG A 3 12.92 0.45 6.46
CA ARG A 3 11.81 1.14 7.12
C ARG A 3 10.83 1.55 6.03
N SER A 4 10.03 0.62 5.51
CA SER A 4 9.07 0.98 4.48
C SER A 4 7.80 1.54 5.12
N ASN A 5 7.48 2.79 4.78
CA ASN A 5 6.18 3.43 5.05
C ASN A 5 5.07 2.91 4.15
N ARG A 6 5.40 1.92 3.31
CA ARG A 6 4.54 1.33 2.30
C ARG A 6 4.59 -0.19 2.41
N ILE A 7 3.44 -0.81 2.61
CA ILE A 7 3.33 -2.26 2.70
C ILE A 7 2.22 -2.78 1.78
N CYS A 8 2.40 -3.99 1.30
CA CYS A 8 1.33 -4.82 0.74
C CYS A 8 1.00 -5.90 1.77
N PHE A 9 -0.26 -6.28 1.88
CA PHE A 9 -0.67 -7.38 2.72
C PHE A 9 -1.70 -8.28 2.06
N THR A 10 -1.68 -9.56 2.43
CA THR A 10 -2.71 -10.53 2.05
C THR A 10 -3.21 -11.25 3.30
N LEU A 11 -4.52 -11.31 3.50
CA LEU A 11 -5.17 -11.99 4.62
C LEU A 11 -6.11 -13.07 4.09
N ASN A 12 -5.67 -14.33 4.19
CA ASN A 12 -6.45 -15.48 3.75
C ASN A 12 -7.53 -15.85 4.77
N ASN A 13 -8.73 -16.17 4.28
CA ASN A 13 -9.89 -16.55 5.08
C ASN A 13 -10.08 -15.56 6.24
N TYR A 14 -10.24 -14.28 5.89
CA TYR A 14 -10.42 -13.21 6.85
C TYR A 14 -11.77 -13.35 7.57
N THR A 15 -11.83 -12.90 8.82
CA THR A 15 -13.10 -12.76 9.55
C THR A 15 -13.63 -11.35 9.42
N ASN A 16 -14.95 -11.19 9.62
CA ASN A 16 -15.57 -9.87 9.64
C ASN A 16 -14.92 -8.93 10.69
N ASP A 17 -14.63 -9.45 11.89
CA ASP A 17 -13.92 -8.70 12.94
C ASP A 17 -12.53 -8.21 12.50
N GLU A 18 -11.80 -8.97 11.69
CA GLU A 18 -10.48 -8.56 11.20
C GLU A 18 -10.60 -7.46 10.15
N GLN A 19 -11.59 -7.57 9.25
CA GLN A 19 -11.89 -6.53 8.29
C GLN A 19 -12.27 -5.23 8.99
N ILE A 20 -13.23 -5.28 9.93
CA ILE A 20 -13.63 -4.11 10.73
C ILE A 20 -12.43 -3.52 11.46
N ALA A 21 -11.59 -4.36 12.08
CA ALA A 21 -10.41 -3.86 12.79
C ALA A 21 -9.40 -3.16 11.88
N ILE A 22 -9.24 -3.60 10.61
CA ILE A 22 -8.42 -2.93 9.61
C ILE A 22 -9.04 -1.59 9.22
N GLU A 23 -10.33 -1.58 8.89
CA GLU A 23 -11.07 -0.38 8.50
C GLU A 23 -11.04 0.69 9.61
N ASP A 24 -11.41 0.32 10.84
CA ASP A 24 -11.38 1.20 12.01
C ASP A 24 -9.98 1.77 12.26
N PHE A 25 -8.95 0.94 12.09
CA PHE A 25 -7.57 1.39 12.26
C PHE A 25 -7.18 2.43 11.20
N LEU A 26 -7.55 2.22 9.94
CA LEU A 26 -7.26 3.14 8.84
C LEU A 26 -8.02 4.46 9.03
N ASP A 27 -9.28 4.42 9.44
CA ASP A 27 -10.09 5.61 9.75
C ASP A 27 -9.48 6.44 10.89
N GLN A 28 -9.09 5.79 11.98
CA GLN A 28 -8.47 6.45 13.14
C GLN A 28 -7.12 7.11 12.82
N HIS A 29 -6.45 6.65 11.76
CA HIS A 29 -5.14 7.16 11.34
C HIS A 29 -5.19 7.92 10.00
N ALA A 30 -6.37 8.34 9.57
CA ALA A 30 -6.56 9.04 8.29
C ALA A 30 -5.67 10.29 8.15
N ASP A 31 -5.37 10.98 9.25
CA ASP A 31 -4.49 12.16 9.25
C ASP A 31 -3.03 11.83 8.90
N ASP A 32 -2.55 10.63 9.23
CA ASP A 32 -1.20 10.17 8.90
C ASP A 32 -1.15 9.35 7.61
N LEU A 33 -2.29 8.89 7.13
CA LEU A 33 -2.44 8.07 5.95
C LEU A 33 -2.29 8.92 4.68
N ILE A 34 -1.49 8.42 3.74
CA ILE A 34 -1.39 8.99 2.39
C ILE A 34 -2.41 8.30 1.48
N TYR A 35 -2.35 6.98 1.46
CA TYR A 35 -3.25 6.14 0.68
C TYR A 35 -3.36 4.75 1.31
N ALA A 36 -4.55 4.18 1.33
CA ALA A 36 -4.74 2.76 1.54
C ALA A 36 -5.83 2.24 0.62
N ILE A 37 -5.76 0.96 0.30
CA ILE A 37 -6.83 0.24 -0.37
C ILE A 37 -6.86 -1.19 0.13
N VAL A 38 -8.06 -1.70 0.33
CA VAL A 38 -8.33 -3.09 0.72
C VAL A 38 -9.36 -3.64 -0.26
N GLY A 39 -8.95 -4.62 -1.06
CA GLY A 39 -9.81 -5.32 -2.01
C GLY A 39 -10.10 -6.73 -1.53
N GLU A 40 -11.32 -7.20 -1.79
CA GLU A 40 -11.67 -8.61 -1.70
C GLU A 40 -11.24 -9.30 -3.00
N GLU A 41 -10.52 -10.41 -2.88
CA GLU A 41 -10.17 -11.25 -4.01
C GLU A 41 -10.71 -12.67 -3.81
N TYR A 42 -11.26 -13.23 -4.90
CA TYR A 42 -11.77 -14.59 -4.94
C TYR A 42 -10.66 -15.54 -5.40
N GLY A 43 -10.10 -16.32 -4.48
CA GLY A 43 -9.10 -17.33 -4.82
C GLY A 43 -9.67 -18.42 -5.73
N LEU A 44 -8.82 -19.02 -6.57
CA LEU A 44 -9.19 -20.08 -7.52
C LEU A 44 -9.90 -21.31 -6.89
N ASN A 45 -9.74 -21.52 -5.58
CA ASN A 45 -10.38 -22.61 -4.82
C ASN A 45 -11.61 -22.15 -4.02
N GLY A 46 -12.15 -20.95 -4.28
CA GLY A 46 -13.29 -20.38 -3.57
C GLY A 46 -12.96 -19.78 -2.20
N THR A 47 -11.68 -19.57 -1.89
CA THR A 47 -11.26 -18.93 -0.63
C THR A 47 -11.19 -17.42 -0.80
N LEU A 48 -12.00 -16.71 -0.01
CA LEU A 48 -11.95 -15.26 0.09
C LEU A 48 -10.65 -14.82 0.78
N HIS A 49 -10.05 -13.77 0.24
CA HIS A 49 -8.91 -13.12 0.86
C HIS A 49 -9.00 -11.61 0.71
N LEU A 50 -8.46 -10.91 1.69
CA LEU A 50 -8.22 -9.48 1.55
C LEU A 50 -6.84 -9.28 0.99
N GLN A 51 -6.75 -8.52 -0.10
CA GLN A 51 -5.52 -8.00 -0.64
C GLN A 51 -5.51 -6.50 -0.39
N GLY A 52 -4.45 -5.99 0.24
CA GLY A 52 -4.39 -4.57 0.57
C GLY A 52 -3.03 -3.94 0.44
N TYR A 53 -3.06 -2.61 0.41
CA TYR A 53 -1.92 -1.72 0.33
C TYR A 53 -2.09 -0.57 1.33
N ILE A 54 -1.03 -0.21 2.04
CA ILE A 54 -1.03 0.90 2.99
C ILE A 54 0.20 1.75 2.77
N HIS A 55 0.00 3.07 2.64
CA HIS A 55 1.02 4.10 2.53
C HIS A 55 0.79 5.16 3.60
N PHE A 56 1.65 5.20 4.62
CA PHE A 56 1.65 6.27 5.64
C PHE A 56 2.69 7.34 5.35
N LYS A 57 2.51 8.53 5.94
CA LYS A 57 3.57 9.54 6.02
C LYS A 57 4.81 8.98 6.72
N THR A 58 6.00 9.35 6.24
CA THR A 58 7.27 8.95 6.87
C THR A 58 7.39 9.40 8.33
N SER A 59 6.69 10.47 8.75
CA SER A 59 6.59 10.89 10.16
C SER A 59 5.99 9.83 11.06
N TYR A 60 4.95 9.13 10.60
CA TYR A 60 4.25 8.09 11.36
C TYR A 60 5.21 6.97 11.79
N LEU A 61 6.04 6.49 10.86
CA LEU A 61 7.03 5.43 11.16
C LEU A 61 8.21 5.89 12.02
N ARG A 62 8.52 7.18 12.06
CA ARG A 62 9.55 7.71 12.95
C ARG A 62 9.10 7.66 14.41
N ALA A 63 7.80 7.75 14.67
CA ALA A 63 7.20 7.55 15.99
C ALA A 63 7.09 6.05 16.34
N SER A 64 6.77 5.22 15.35
CA SER A 64 6.47 3.80 15.54
C SER A 64 7.60 2.91 15.04
N SER A 65 8.69 2.79 15.81
CA SER A 65 9.83 1.84 15.65
C SER A 65 9.79 0.97 14.37
N GLY A 66 10.05 1.60 13.21
CA GLY A 66 9.71 1.09 11.86
C GLY A 66 10.23 -0.30 11.52
N ILE A 67 9.45 -1.32 11.84
CA ILE A 67 9.78 -2.74 11.71
C ILE A 67 8.51 -3.48 11.21
N LEU A 68 8.65 -4.43 10.29
CA LEU A 68 7.57 -5.35 9.85
C LEU A 68 6.76 -5.97 11.00
N ARG A 69 7.38 -6.16 12.17
CA ARG A 69 6.72 -6.59 13.42
C ARG A 69 5.67 -5.60 13.94
N TYR A 70 5.86 -4.29 13.74
CA TYR A 70 4.86 -3.28 14.07
C TYR A 70 3.63 -3.44 13.19
N TRP A 71 3.81 -3.59 11.89
CA TRP A 71 2.72 -3.84 10.95
C TRP A 71 1.90 -5.09 11.31
N ARG A 72 2.57 -6.17 11.71
CA ARG A 72 1.90 -7.39 12.22
C ARG A 72 1.22 -7.21 13.57
N SER A 73 1.52 -6.15 14.31
CA SER A 73 0.86 -5.85 15.58
C SER A 73 -0.37 -4.94 15.41
N LEU A 74 -0.62 -4.45 14.20
CA LEU A 74 -1.80 -3.63 13.94
C LEU A 74 -3.09 -4.47 14.04
N PRO A 75 -4.20 -3.86 14.48
CA PRO A 75 -5.50 -4.50 14.52
C PRO A 75 -5.86 -5.15 13.17
N GLY A 76 -6.37 -6.39 13.21
CA GLY A 76 -6.77 -7.16 12.02
C GLY A 76 -5.63 -7.69 11.13
N LEU A 77 -4.39 -7.20 11.27
CA LEU A 77 -3.25 -7.65 10.44
C LEU A 77 -2.38 -8.75 11.09
N GLY A 78 -2.77 -9.26 12.26
CA GLY A 78 -1.97 -10.24 13.02
C GLY A 78 -1.63 -11.53 12.25
N ARG A 79 -2.54 -12.00 11.39
CA ARG A 79 -2.35 -13.18 10.53
C ARG A 79 -1.93 -12.83 9.10
N ALA A 80 -1.89 -11.56 8.75
CA ALA A 80 -1.64 -11.14 7.38
C ALA A 80 -0.20 -11.48 6.96
N HIS A 81 -0.05 -11.88 5.70
CA HIS A 81 1.23 -11.91 5.02
C HIS A 81 1.57 -10.49 4.61
N ILE A 82 2.59 -9.90 5.22
CA ILE A 82 2.97 -8.49 5.00
C ILE A 82 4.34 -8.43 4.34
N GLU A 83 4.43 -7.65 3.27
CA GLU A 83 5.65 -7.40 2.51
C GLU A 83 5.85 -5.90 2.29
N ASP A 84 7.11 -5.47 2.14
CA ASP A 84 7.42 -4.11 1.71
C ASP A 84 6.92 -3.89 0.27
N SER A 85 6.18 -2.82 0.04
CA SER A 85 5.70 -2.51 -1.31
C SER A 85 6.83 -2.07 -2.22
N ARG A 86 6.86 -2.64 -3.43
CA ARG A 86 7.78 -2.27 -4.51
C ARG A 86 7.10 -1.52 -5.65
N GLY A 87 5.77 -1.53 -5.70
CA GLY A 87 4.97 -0.86 -6.71
C GLY A 87 4.67 0.59 -6.36
N SER A 88 4.20 1.37 -7.35
CA SER A 88 3.60 2.68 -7.10
C SER A 88 2.24 2.56 -6.43
N ASP A 89 1.73 3.64 -5.85
CA ASP A 89 0.38 3.67 -5.27
C ASP A 89 -0.68 3.29 -6.32
N TYR A 90 -0.52 3.77 -7.56
CA TYR A 90 -1.40 3.43 -8.68
C TYR A 90 -1.33 1.96 -9.09
N ALA A 91 -0.14 1.37 -9.17
CA ALA A 91 0.00 -0.05 -9.50
C ALA A 91 -0.62 -0.93 -8.41
N ASN A 92 -0.48 -0.56 -7.13
CA ASN A 92 -1.11 -1.27 -6.02
C ASN A 92 -2.63 -1.08 -6.01
N LYS A 93 -3.12 0.11 -6.37
CA LYS A 93 -4.55 0.37 -6.56
C LYS A 93 -5.15 -0.57 -7.60
N GLU A 94 -4.61 -0.57 -8.81
CA GLU A 94 -5.07 -1.44 -9.91
C GLU A 94 -5.07 -2.91 -9.49
N TYR A 95 -4.05 -3.34 -8.74
CA TYR A 95 -3.97 -4.71 -8.24
C TYR A 95 -5.09 -5.06 -7.24
N CYS A 96 -5.42 -4.14 -6.33
CA CYS A 96 -6.46 -4.38 -5.31
C CYS A 96 -7.89 -4.21 -5.86
N GLU A 97 -8.08 -3.47 -6.95
CA GLU A 97 -9.40 -3.24 -7.56
C GLU A 97 -9.84 -4.34 -8.53
N LYS A 98 -8.97 -5.31 -8.84
CA LYS A 98 -9.16 -6.24 -9.97
C LYS A 98 -10.47 -7.04 -9.92
N ASP A 99 -10.97 -7.35 -8.72
CA ASP A 99 -12.20 -8.13 -8.50
C ASP A 99 -13.42 -7.25 -8.19
N GLY A 100 -13.26 -5.92 -8.21
CA GLY A 100 -14.34 -4.93 -8.18
C GLY A 100 -14.97 -4.66 -6.81
N ILE A 101 -14.61 -5.39 -5.76
CA ILE A 101 -15.06 -5.15 -4.38
C ILE A 101 -13.87 -4.64 -3.57
N TYR A 102 -13.90 -3.37 -3.20
CA TYR A 102 -12.82 -2.74 -2.44
C TYR A 102 -13.30 -1.51 -1.67
N ILE A 103 -12.48 -1.09 -0.71
CA ILE A 103 -12.59 0.18 0.01
C ILE A 103 -11.23 0.87 -0.05
N ASP A 104 -11.20 2.18 -0.30
CA ASP A 104 -9.98 2.98 -0.33
C ASP A 104 -10.06 4.24 0.54
N TRP A 105 -8.89 4.70 0.95
CA TRP A 105 -8.68 5.87 1.80
C TRP A 105 -7.60 6.77 1.22
N GLY A 106 -7.79 8.08 1.35
CA GLY A 106 -6.80 9.06 0.89
C GLY A 106 -6.75 9.15 -0.63
N SER A 107 -5.56 9.36 -1.20
CA SER A 107 -5.38 9.43 -2.65
C SER A 107 -4.01 8.91 -3.07
N PRO A 108 -3.91 8.09 -4.14
CA PRO A 108 -2.64 7.60 -4.65
C PRO A 108 -1.68 8.74 -4.94
N GLN A 109 -0.41 8.60 -4.54
CA GLN A 109 0.63 9.55 -4.92
C GLN A 109 1.54 8.96 -5.99
N GLU A 110 1.83 9.78 -7.00
CA GLU A 110 2.98 9.57 -7.88
C GLU A 110 4.22 9.54 -6.99
N SER A 111 5.01 8.47 -7.06
CA SER A 111 6.39 8.59 -6.59
C SER A 111 7.04 9.63 -7.50
N PRO A 112 7.67 10.69 -6.96
CA PRO A 112 8.30 11.68 -7.81
C PRO A 112 9.26 10.92 -8.72
N MET A 113 8.98 10.96 -10.02
CA MET A 113 9.84 10.34 -11.01
C MET A 113 11.23 10.91 -10.75
N ILE A 114 12.16 10.08 -10.27
CA ILE A 114 13.55 10.49 -10.19
C ILE A 114 13.98 10.63 -11.64
N ILE A 115 13.86 11.84 -12.18
CA ILE A 115 14.52 12.23 -13.41
C ILE A 115 16.00 12.17 -13.06
N THR A 116 16.60 10.99 -13.21
CA THR A 116 18.06 10.88 -13.21
C THR A 116 18.57 11.80 -14.31
N ASP A 117 19.73 12.44 -14.11
CA ASP A 117 20.27 13.41 -15.08
C ASP A 117 20.32 12.84 -16.51
N ARG A 118 20.49 11.52 -16.65
CA ARG A 118 20.40 10.80 -17.93
C ARG A 118 19.08 10.97 -18.67
N PHE A 119 17.94 11.01 -17.98
CA PHE A 119 16.63 11.18 -18.59
C PHE A 119 16.38 12.64 -19.00
N ALA A 120 16.91 13.60 -18.23
CA ALA A 120 16.89 15.02 -18.59
C ALA A 120 17.76 15.30 -19.82
N GLU A 121 18.94 14.69 -19.92
CA GLU A 121 19.80 14.77 -21.11
C GLU A 121 19.15 14.15 -22.35
N LEU A 122 18.47 13.01 -22.20
CA LEU A 122 17.76 12.36 -23.31
C LEU A 122 16.62 13.23 -23.85
N VAL A 123 15.81 13.81 -22.96
CA VAL A 123 14.68 14.68 -23.34
C VAL A 123 15.20 15.99 -23.94
N ASN A 124 16.24 16.59 -23.36
CA ASN A 124 16.87 17.78 -23.94
C ASN A 124 17.52 17.51 -25.30
N GLY A 125 18.13 16.33 -25.49
CA GLY A 125 18.68 15.89 -26.76
C GLY A 125 17.63 15.61 -27.85
N ILE A 126 16.40 15.25 -27.47
CA ILE A 126 15.28 15.09 -28.41
C ILE A 126 14.62 16.44 -28.73
N LEU A 127 14.47 17.31 -27.72
CA LEU A 127 13.84 18.64 -27.89
C LEU A 127 14.77 19.64 -28.60
N HIS A 128 16.09 19.45 -28.52
CA HIS A 128 17.10 20.34 -29.10
C HIS A 128 18.02 19.63 -30.11
N GLY A 129 17.67 18.42 -30.54
CA GLY A 129 18.50 17.63 -31.46
C GLY A 129 18.28 17.99 -32.94
N ASN A 130 19.27 18.68 -33.51
CA ASN A 130 19.77 18.68 -34.90
C ASN A 130 18.82 18.32 -36.05
#